data_AF-A0A7C3LQZ2-F1
#
_entry.id   AF-A0A7C3LQZ2-F1
#
_cell.length_a   1.000
_cell.length_b   1.000
_cell.length_c   1.000
_cell.angle_alpha   90.00
_cell.angle_beta   90.00
_cell.angle_gamma   90.00
#
_symmetry.space_group_name_H-M   'P 1'
#
loop_
_entity.id
_entity.type
_entity.pdbx_description
1 polymer ?
#
loop_
_entity_poly.entity_id
_entity_poly.type
_entity_poly.pdbx_seq_one_letter_code
_entity_poly.pdbx_strand_id
1 'polypeptide(L)'
;MLVRIPFKFESYGAVKIYDVTRTVSLYGVDFERKHGAFCLTSENLVRVAESTAVVVPVRDEDPLVLEGVLRAVPLHSPLIVVSNSSTKPLDVYSSEADIVKNLYQLSGRSIMIL
;
A
#
# COMPACT_ATOMS: atom_id res chain seq x y z
N MET A 1 1.91 -9.24 11.77
CA MET A 1 3.12 -8.39 11.78
C MET A 1 3.53 -8.06 13.21
N LEU A 2 4.83 -8.11 13.53
CA LEU A 2 5.38 -7.67 14.81
C LEU A 2 6.19 -6.39 14.62
N VAL A 3 5.83 -5.32 15.33
CA VAL A 3 6.46 -4.01 15.24
C VAL A 3 6.96 -3.59 16.62
N ARG A 4 8.20 -3.10 16.73
CA ARG A 4 8.74 -2.61 18.01
C ARG A 4 7.91 -1.43 18.52
N ILE A 5 7.74 -1.26 19.83
CA ILE A 5 7.07 -0.06 20.36
C ILE A 5 8.03 1.14 20.24
N PRO A 6 7.60 2.30 19.71
CA PRO A 6 8.42 3.51 19.73
C PRO A 6 8.47 4.06 21.16
N PHE A 7 9.63 3.96 21.80
CA PHE A 7 9.85 4.46 23.17
C PHE A 7 10.20 5.95 23.23
N LYS A 8 10.53 6.56 22.09
CA LYS A 8 10.97 7.95 21.99
C LYS A 8 10.13 8.69 20.96
N PHE A 9 9.81 9.95 21.25
CA PHE A 9 9.19 10.89 20.34
C PHE A 9 9.60 12.32 20.69
N GLU A 10 9.63 13.19 19.70
CA GLU A 10 9.74 14.64 19.87
C GLU A 10 8.35 15.26 19.80
N SER A 11 8.09 16.28 20.63
CA SER A 11 6.81 16.97 20.69
C SER A 11 6.94 18.41 20.24
N TYR A 12 6.15 18.80 19.26
CA TYR A 12 6.03 20.18 18.77
C TYR A 12 4.56 20.61 18.89
N GLY A 13 4.21 21.26 20.01
CA GLY A 13 2.81 21.58 20.33
C GLY A 13 1.95 20.31 20.43
N ALA A 14 0.94 20.17 19.58
CA ALA A 14 0.06 19.00 19.51
C ALA A 14 0.62 17.83 18.65
N VAL A 15 1.72 18.05 17.94
CA VAL A 15 2.31 17.05 17.04
C VAL A 15 3.33 16.18 17.80
N LYS A 16 3.19 14.86 17.68
CA LYS A 16 4.17 13.88 18.18
C LYS A 16 4.85 13.19 17.01
N ILE A 17 6.16 13.33 16.91
CA ILE A 17 6.99 12.69 15.89
C ILE A 17 7.73 11.54 16.57
N TYR A 18 7.32 10.30 16.27
CA TYR A 18 7.91 9.11 16.85
C TYR A 18 9.21 8.73 16.14
N ASP A 19 10.17 8.19 16.90
CA ASP A 19 11.42 7.66 16.35
C ASP A 19 11.18 6.48 15.39
N VAL A 20 12.16 6.24 14.51
CA VAL A 20 12.12 5.14 13.56
C VAL A 20 11.92 3.80 14.29
N THR A 21 10.90 3.08 13.83
CA THR A 21 10.49 1.81 14.40
C THR A 21 10.76 0.68 13.42
N ARG A 22 11.26 -0.45 13.93
CA ARG A 22 11.60 -1.62 13.11
C ARG A 22 10.50 -2.67 13.13
N THR A 23 10.16 -3.20 11.97
CA THR A 23 9.38 -4.43 11.83
C THR A 23 10.28 -5.62 12.19
N VAL A 24 9.91 -6.35 13.24
CA VAL A 24 10.65 -7.52 13.73
C VAL A 24 10.29 -8.77 12.93
N SER A 25 9.00 -8.90 12.58
CA SER A 25 8.49 -9.99 11.75
C SER A 25 7.35 -9.50 10.88
N LEU A 26 7.32 -9.93 9.61
CA LEU A 26 6.23 -9.63 8.68
C LEU A 26 4.95 -10.38 9.08
N TYR A 27 5.10 -11.63 9.49
CA TYR A 27 3.99 -12.46 9.95
C TYR A 27 3.92 -12.43 11.48
N GLY A 28 2.73 -12.14 12.01
CA GLY A 28 2.46 -12.30 13.43
C GLY A 28 2.00 -13.73 13.62
N VAL A 29 2.77 -14.53 14.35
CA VAL A 29 2.20 -15.71 15.00
C VAL A 29 1.52 -15.18 16.26
N ASP A 30 0.37 -15.74 16.65
CA ASP A 30 -0.38 -15.34 17.85
C ASP A 30 0.45 -15.56 19.12
N PHE A 31 1.39 -14.65 19.35
CA PHE A 31 2.19 -14.59 20.55
C PHE A 31 1.49 -13.70 21.55
N GLU A 32 1.21 -14.25 22.73
CA GLU A 32 0.90 -13.46 23.92
C GLU A 32 1.96 -12.37 24.07
N ARG A 33 1.50 -11.14 24.32
CA ARG A 33 2.27 -9.89 24.35
C ARG A 33 3.70 -10.09 24.89
N LYS A 34 4.70 -10.11 24.00
CA LYS A 34 6.09 -9.88 24.42
C LYS A 34 6.27 -8.39 24.73
N HIS A 35 6.77 -8.11 25.94
CA HIS A 35 7.11 -6.76 26.39
C HIS A 35 7.94 -6.03 25.32
N GLY A 36 7.46 -4.88 24.83
CA GLY A 36 8.20 -4.01 23.91
C GLY A 36 7.89 -4.12 22.41
N ALA A 37 6.91 -4.94 21.99
CA ALA A 37 6.44 -4.99 20.60
C ALA A 37 4.91 -5.05 20.51
N PHE A 38 4.35 -4.41 19.47
CA PHE A 38 2.96 -4.58 19.04
C PHE A 38 2.84 -5.79 18.12
N CYS A 39 1.89 -6.66 18.41
CA CYS A 39 1.44 -7.70 17.49
C CYS A 39 0.18 -7.24 16.76
N LEU A 40 0.26 -7.18 15.43
CA LEU A 40 -0.85 -6.88 14.55
C LEU A 40 -1.25 -8.18 13.85
N THR A 41 -2.47 -8.64 14.12
CA THR A 41 -3.02 -9.84 13.47
C THR A 41 -3.37 -9.53 12.02
N SER A 42 -3.54 -10.57 11.22
CA SER A 42 -4.01 -10.42 9.85
C SER A 42 -5.38 -9.75 9.80
N GLU A 43 -6.31 -10.05 10.73
CA GLU A 43 -7.62 -9.37 10.73
C GLU A 43 -7.49 -7.87 11.03
N ASN A 44 -6.57 -7.47 11.92
CA ASN A 44 -6.33 -6.05 12.18
C ASN A 44 -5.83 -5.34 10.92
N LEU A 45 -4.90 -5.95 10.20
CA LEU A 45 -4.35 -5.39 8.96
C LEU A 45 -5.41 -5.30 7.86
N VAL A 46 -6.26 -6.33 7.72
CA VAL A 46 -7.38 -6.33 6.75
C VAL A 46 -8.36 -5.20 7.06
N ARG A 47 -8.79 -5.03 8.32
CA ARG A 47 -9.71 -3.95 8.70
C ARG A 47 -9.16 -2.55 8.41
N VAL A 48 -7.87 -2.34 8.63
CA VAL A 48 -7.22 -1.07 8.27
C VAL A 48 -7.15 -0.93 6.75
N ALA A 49 -6.80 -2.00 6.02
CA ALA A 49 -6.74 -1.98 4.56
C ALA A 49 -8.08 -1.62 3.91
N GLU A 50 -9.20 -2.13 4.43
CA GLU A 50 -10.57 -1.83 3.97
C GLU A 50 -10.91 -0.33 4.05
N SER A 51 -10.30 0.39 5.00
CA SER A 51 -10.50 1.83 5.21
C SER A 51 -9.36 2.69 4.64
N THR A 52 -8.41 2.08 3.92
CA THR A 52 -7.22 2.75 3.38
C THR A 52 -7.24 2.71 1.86
N ALA A 53 -7.34 3.88 1.23
CA ALA A 53 -7.11 3.99 -0.21
C ALA A 53 -5.61 4.03 -0.52
N VAL A 54 -5.17 3.24 -1.50
CA VAL A 54 -3.78 3.22 -1.96
C VAL A 54 -3.69 3.98 -3.27
N VAL A 55 -2.92 5.07 -3.25
CA VAL A 55 -2.68 5.92 -4.43
C VAL A 55 -1.33 5.54 -5.05
N VAL A 56 -1.33 5.18 -6.33
CA VAL A 56 -0.13 4.84 -7.11
C VAL A 56 0.06 5.89 -8.21
N PRO A 57 0.96 6.87 -8.00
CA PRO A 57 1.31 7.82 -9.05
C PRO A 57 2.25 7.16 -10.06
N VAL A 58 2.02 7.41 -11.35
CA VAL A 58 2.76 6.80 -12.46
C VAL A 58 3.08 7.85 -13.52
N ARG A 59 4.29 7.78 -14.08
CA ARG A 59 4.68 8.56 -15.25
C ARG A 59 5.72 7.82 -16.08
N ASP A 60 5.29 7.35 -17.24
CA ASP A 60 6.14 6.66 -18.23
C ASP A 60 6.95 5.49 -17.62
N GLU A 61 6.35 4.76 -16.68
CA GLU A 61 6.99 3.64 -15.97
C GLU A 61 6.97 2.35 -16.78
N ASP A 62 7.84 1.41 -16.42
CA ASP A 62 7.85 0.08 -17.02
C ASP A 62 6.51 -0.66 -16.76
N PRO A 63 5.80 -1.13 -17.80
CA PRO A 63 4.52 -1.83 -17.66
C PRO A 63 4.53 -3.03 -16.70
N LEU A 64 5.62 -3.80 -16.68
CA LEU A 64 5.76 -4.98 -15.82
C LEU A 64 5.97 -4.56 -14.36
N VAL A 65 6.69 -3.46 -14.13
CA VAL A 65 6.87 -2.87 -12.81
C VAL A 65 5.53 -2.35 -12.29
N LEU A 66 4.78 -1.60 -13.11
CA LEU A 66 3.45 -1.12 -12.76
C LEU A 66 2.54 -2.29 -12.40
N GLU A 67 2.43 -3.29 -13.28
CA GLU A 67 1.59 -4.45 -13.02
C GLU A 67 1.99 -5.20 -11.73
N GLY A 68 3.30 -5.38 -11.49
CA GLY A 68 3.82 -6.00 -10.28
C GLY A 68 3.44 -5.24 -9.01
N VAL A 69 3.58 -3.90 -9.02
CA VAL A 69 3.18 -3.04 -7.89
C VAL A 69 1.67 -3.15 -7.66
N LEU A 70 0.85 -3.01 -8.69
CA LEU A 70 -0.60 -3.05 -8.55
C LEU A 70 -1.07 -4.41 -7.99
N ARG A 71 -0.47 -5.52 -8.42
CA ARG A 71 -0.79 -6.86 -7.89
C ARG A 71 -0.37 -7.07 -6.44
N ALA A 72 0.66 -6.36 -5.96
CA ALA A 72 1.13 -6.47 -4.58
C ALA A 72 0.30 -5.65 -3.57
N VAL A 73 -0.49 -4.67 -4.04
CA VAL A 73 -1.37 -3.88 -3.17
C VAL A 73 -2.43 -4.79 -2.52
N PRO A 74 -2.69 -4.65 -1.20
CA PRO A 74 -3.71 -5.45 -0.51
C PRO A 74 -5.06 -5.44 -1.22
N LEU A 75 -5.66 -6.62 -1.40
CA LEU A 75 -6.89 -6.79 -2.17
C LEU A 75 -8.08 -5.99 -1.60
N HIS A 76 -8.13 -5.83 -0.28
CA HIS A 76 -9.20 -5.13 0.43
C HIS A 76 -9.12 -3.60 0.33
N SER A 77 -8.00 -3.05 -0.14
CA SER A 77 -7.84 -1.60 -0.28
C SER A 77 -8.34 -1.13 -1.65
N PRO A 78 -9.16 -0.05 -1.72
CA PRO A 78 -9.45 0.60 -2.99
C PRO A 78 -8.16 1.19 -3.58
N LEU A 79 -7.95 0.97 -4.88
CA LEU A 79 -6.76 1.39 -5.60
C LEU A 79 -7.06 2.59 -6.50
N ILE A 80 -6.24 3.64 -6.40
CA ILE A 80 -6.31 4.83 -7.25
C ILE A 80 -4.99 4.97 -7.99
N VAL A 81 -4.99 4.82 -9.30
CA VAL A 81 -3.83 5.06 -10.16
C VAL A 81 -3.93 6.47 -10.72
N VAL A 82 -2.89 7.28 -10.53
CA VAL A 82 -2.82 8.65 -11.07
C VAL A 82 -1.72 8.69 -12.10
N SER A 83 -2.08 8.71 -13.38
CA SER A 83 -1.13 8.73 -14.47
C SER A 83 -0.85 10.15 -14.95
N ASN A 84 0.42 10.45 -15.16
CA ASN A 84 0.87 11.62 -15.91
C ASN A 84 1.76 11.20 -17.09
N SER A 85 1.47 10.02 -17.65
CA SER A 85 2.24 9.43 -18.75
C SER A 85 1.90 10.05 -20.09
N SER A 86 2.85 10.01 -21.03
CA SER A 86 2.69 10.64 -22.33
C SER A 86 1.67 9.88 -23.19
N THR A 87 0.91 10.65 -23.98
CA THR A 87 0.03 10.13 -25.03
C THR A 87 0.69 10.18 -26.43
N LYS A 88 1.91 10.73 -26.53
CA LYS A 88 2.67 10.88 -27.79
C LYS A 88 4.18 10.68 -27.59
N PRO A 89 4.91 10.08 -28.54
CA PRO A 89 4.46 9.49 -29.82
C PRO A 89 3.82 8.10 -29.67
N LEU A 90 4.02 7.44 -28.53
CA LEU A 90 3.37 6.21 -28.11
C LEU A 90 2.39 6.55 -26.97
N ASP A 91 1.20 5.97 -27.00
CA ASP A 91 0.21 6.15 -25.94
C ASP A 91 0.52 5.21 -24.77
N VAL A 92 1.27 5.72 -23.80
CA VAL A 92 1.64 4.97 -22.59
C VAL A 92 0.45 4.88 -21.65
N TYR A 93 -0.35 5.95 -21.56
CA TYR A 93 -1.56 5.98 -20.74
C TYR A 93 -2.55 4.87 -21.13
N SER A 94 -2.78 4.64 -22.43
CA SER A 94 -3.67 3.55 -22.87
C SER A 94 -3.16 2.19 -22.39
N SER A 95 -1.85 1.97 -22.42
CA SER A 95 -1.23 0.72 -21.96
C SER A 95 -1.40 0.53 -20.45
N GLU A 96 -1.23 1.59 -19.66
CA GLU A 96 -1.48 1.58 -18.22
C GLU A 96 -2.96 1.32 -17.89
N ALA A 97 -3.87 1.95 -18.64
CA ALA A 97 -5.31 1.74 -18.50
C ALA A 97 -5.71 0.29 -18.82
N ASP A 98 -5.10 -0.33 -19.82
CA ASP A 98 -5.32 -1.74 -20.16
C ASP A 98 -4.83 -2.68 -19.05
N ILE A 99 -3.68 -2.41 -18.43
CA ILE A 99 -3.18 -3.17 -17.27
C ILE A 99 -4.17 -3.06 -16.11
N VAL A 100 -4.62 -1.85 -15.79
CA VAL A 100 -5.60 -1.60 -14.73
C VAL A 100 -6.92 -2.33 -15.01
N LYS A 101 -7.39 -2.28 -16.26
CA LYS A 101 -8.61 -2.97 -16.69
C LYS A 101 -8.49 -4.48 -16.54
N ASN A 102 -7.38 -5.08 -16.98
CA ASN A 102 -7.13 -6.51 -16.81
C ASN A 102 -7.10 -6.91 -15.33
N LEU A 103 -6.47 -6.09 -14.49
CA LEU A 103 -6.41 -6.33 -13.06
C LEU A 103 -7.79 -6.25 -12.39
N TYR A 104 -8.63 -5.29 -12.81
CA TYR A 104 -10.02 -5.21 -12.37
C TYR A 104 -10.80 -6.48 -12.71
N GLN A 105 -10.69 -6.97 -13.96
CA GLN A 105 -11.38 -8.18 -14.40
C GLN A 105 -10.94 -9.43 -13.61
N LEU A 106 -9.66 -9.51 -13.25
CA LEU A 106 -9.11 -10.67 -12.53
C LEU A 106 -9.42 -10.64 -11.02
N SER A 107 -9.39 -9.46 -10.40
CA SER A 107 -9.47 -9.33 -8.94
C SER A 107 -10.83 -8.90 -8.42
N GLY A 108 -11.66 -8.24 -9.24
CA GLY A 108 -12.95 -7.69 -8.84
C GLY A 108 -12.88 -6.55 -7.81
N ARG A 109 -11.68 -6.06 -7.48
CA ARG A 109 -11.50 -4.99 -6.48
C ARG A 109 -11.88 -3.62 -7.05
N SER A 110 -12.16 -2.66 -6.17
CA SER A 110 -12.41 -1.28 -6.57
C SER A 110 -11.11 -0.61 -7.07
N ILE A 111 -11.08 -0.26 -8.36
CA ILE A 111 -9.93 0.42 -8.98
C ILE A 111 -10.41 1.64 -9.76
N MET A 112 -9.69 2.75 -9.63
CA MET A 112 -9.86 3.97 -10.41
C MET A 112 -8.51 4.33 -11.06
N ILE A 113 -8.53 4.75 -12.33
CA ILE A 113 -7.39 5.38 -13.01
C ILE A 113 -7.79 6.80 -13.43
N LEU A 114 -6.91 7.76 -13.17
CA LEU A 114 -7.08 9.19 -13.47
C LEU A 114 -5.89 9.70 -14.28
#